data_AF-A0A9D9YHT6-F1
#
_entry.id   AF-A0A9D9YHT6-F1
#
_cell.length_a   1.000
_cell.length_b   1.000
_cell.length_c   1.000
_cell.angle_alpha   90.00
_cell.angle_beta   90.00
_cell.angle_gamma   90.00
#
_symmetry.space_group_name_H-M   'P 1'
#
loop_
_entity.id
_entity.type
_entity.pdbx_description
1 polymer ?
#
loop_
_entity_poly.entity_id
_entity_poly.type
_entity_poly.pdbx_seq_one_letter_code
_entity_poly.pdbx_strand_id
1 'polypeptide(L)'
;WGFVGAVLVLLFFGVILYKLLVFAFVADSTFEALFTYGVVIWILTHMAINIGMNIGIMPVTGIPLPFMSYGGSHLLAEFVALGMCVAMKRYARGGHKYQVQNEFLGLE
;
A
#
# COMPACT_ATOMS: atom_id res chain seq x y z
N TRP A 1 25.00 -1.96 9.20
CA TRP A 1 24.21 -3.10 8.67
C TRP A 1 24.63 -3.57 7.28
N GLY A 2 25.32 -2.75 6.47
CA GLY A 2 25.95 -3.19 5.23
C GLY A 2 24.94 -3.85 4.26
N PHE A 3 25.42 -4.85 3.51
CA PHE A 3 24.61 -5.58 2.53
C PHE A 3 23.43 -6.35 3.17
N VAL A 4 23.67 -7.03 4.30
CA VAL A 4 22.65 -7.85 4.97
C VAL A 4 21.47 -7.00 5.43
N GLY A 5 21.73 -5.81 5.96
CA GLY A 5 20.66 -4.87 6.33
C GLY A 5 19.85 -4.40 5.13
N ALA A 6 20.52 -4.05 4.03
CA ALA A 6 19.83 -3.62 2.81
C ALA A 6 18.93 -4.73 2.25
N VAL A 7 19.42 -5.97 2.21
CA VAL A 7 18.62 -7.13 1.75
C VAL A 7 17.43 -7.37 2.67
N LEU A 8 17.60 -7.30 3.99
CA LEU A 8 16.49 -7.47 4.94
C LEU A 8 15.41 -6.40 4.77
N VAL A 9 15.80 -5.14 4.61
CA VAL A 9 14.86 -4.04 4.38
C VAL A 9 14.09 -4.24 3.07
N LEU A 10 14.79 -4.55 1.97
CA LEU A 10 14.15 -4.83 0.69
C LEU A 10 13.20 -6.04 0.77
N LEU A 11 13.56 -7.07 1.53
CA LEU A 11 12.71 -8.23 1.74
C LEU A 11 11.42 -7.87 2.49
N PHE A 12 11.50 -7.10 3.57
CA PHE A 12 10.30 -6.64 4.29
C PHE A 12 9.39 -5.77 3.42
N PHE A 13 9.95 -4.85 2.64
CA PHE A 13 9.19 -4.09 1.64
C PHE A 13 8.53 -5.00 0.61
N GLY A 14 9.26 -6.00 0.11
CA GLY A 14 8.72 -7.00 -0.82
C GLY A 14 7.53 -7.76 -0.24
N VAL A 15 7.59 -8.16 1.04
CA VAL A 15 6.46 -8.80 1.73
C VAL A 15 5.25 -7.87 1.83
N ILE A 16 5.45 -6.60 2.19
CA ILE A 16 4.37 -5.61 2.28
C ILE A 16 3.70 -5.42 0.92
N LEU A 17 4.50 -5.16 -0.12
CA LEU A 17 4.02 -4.95 -1.49
C LEU A 17 3.27 -6.16 -2.03
N TYR A 18 3.80 -7.37 -1.81
CA TYR A 18 3.13 -8.62 -2.18
C TYR A 18 1.75 -8.73 -1.53
N LYS A 19 1.64 -8.45 -0.23
CA LYS A 19 0.36 -8.53 0.47
C LYS A 19 -0.65 -7.50 -0.03
N LEU A 20 -0.22 -6.26 -0.31
CA LEU A 20 -1.12 -5.24 -0.86
C LEU A 20 -1.59 -5.60 -2.28
N LEU A 21 -0.70 -6.13 -3.13
CA LEU A 21 -1.08 -6.61 -4.46
C LEU A 21 -2.12 -7.72 -4.38
N VAL A 22 -1.91 -8.72 -3.51
CA VAL A 22 -2.92 -9.77 -3.27
C VAL A 22 -4.24 -9.20 -2.79
N PHE A 23 -4.24 -8.13 -1.99
CA PHE A 23 -5.48 -7.48 -1.55
C PHE A 23 -6.19 -6.78 -2.70
N ALA A 24 -5.44 -6.10 -3.58
CA ALA A 24 -5.99 -5.46 -4.76
C ALA A 24 -6.59 -6.48 -5.75
N PHE A 25 -6.00 -7.68 -5.86
CA PHE A 25 -6.53 -8.76 -6.71
C PHE A 25 -7.79 -9.43 -6.17
N VAL A 26 -7.97 -9.45 -4.84
CA VAL A 26 -9.11 -10.09 -4.17
C VAL A 26 -10.18 -9.07 -3.76
N ALA A 27 -10.01 -7.80 -4.13
CA ALA A 27 -10.96 -6.75 -3.82
C ALA A 27 -12.31 -6.98 -4.53
N ASP A 28 -13.42 -6.78 -3.81
CA ASP A 28 -14.76 -6.98 -4.36
C ASP A 28 -15.22 -5.78 -5.20
N SER A 29 -14.69 -4.57 -4.94
CA SER A 29 -15.02 -3.34 -5.66
C SER A 29 -13.83 -2.78 -6.42
N THR A 30 -14.09 -2.25 -7.62
CA THR A 30 -13.10 -1.54 -8.46
C THR A 30 -12.44 -0.38 -7.72
N PHE A 31 -13.17 0.31 -6.85
CA PHE A 31 -12.63 1.40 -6.03
C PHE A 31 -11.56 0.89 -5.05
N GLU A 32 -11.85 -0.20 -4.34
CA GLU A 32 -10.92 -0.78 -3.36
C GLU A 32 -9.64 -1.28 -4.04
N ALA A 33 -9.79 -1.89 -5.22
CA ALA A 33 -8.68 -2.34 -6.05
C ALA A 33 -7.80 -1.16 -6.48
N LEU A 34 -8.40 -0.13 -7.10
CA LEU A 34 -7.69 1.05 -7.60
C LEU A 34 -7.00 1.83 -6.48
N PHE A 35 -7.66 2.01 -5.34
CA PHE A 35 -7.07 2.65 -4.17
C PHE A 35 -5.85 1.87 -3.69
N THR A 36 -5.97 0.55 -3.54
CA THR A 36 -4.87 -0.31 -3.07
C THR A 36 -3.71 -0.30 -4.07
N TYR A 37 -3.96 -0.33 -5.38
CA TYR A 37 -2.92 -0.16 -6.41
C TYR A 37 -2.24 1.21 -6.31
N GLY A 38 -3.00 2.28 -6.07
CA GLY A 38 -2.46 3.62 -5.85
C GLY A 38 -1.48 3.66 -4.66
N VAL A 39 -1.84 3.03 -3.54
CA VAL A 39 -0.96 2.91 -2.36
C VAL A 39 0.30 2.10 -2.69
N VAL A 40 0.18 1.01 -3.44
CA VAL A 40 1.33 0.20 -3.89
C VAL A 40 2.28 1.04 -4.75
N ILE A 41 1.77 1.78 -5.73
CA ILE A 41 2.57 2.64 -6.62
C ILE A 41 3.25 3.75 -5.81
N TRP A 42 2.53 4.35 -4.87
CA TRP A 42 3.07 5.42 -4.01
C TRP A 42 4.27 4.92 -3.20
N ILE A 43 4.15 3.76 -2.53
CA ILE A 43 5.24 3.13 -1.75
C ILE A 43 6.41 2.74 -2.67
N LEU A 44 6.13 2.12 -3.82
CA LEU A 44 7.14 1.74 -4.81
C LEU A 44 7.94 2.94 -5.32
N THR A 45 7.27 4.06 -5.57
CA THR A 45 7.91 5.28 -6.08
C THR A 45 8.85 5.85 -5.02
N HIS A 46 8.42 5.94 -3.76
CA HIS A 46 9.27 6.41 -2.66
C HIS A 46 10.48 5.50 -2.46
N MET A 47 10.27 4.17 -2.52
CA MET A 47 11.35 3.19 -2.43
C MET A 47 12.34 3.31 -3.60
N ALA A 48 11.85 3.38 -4.84
CA ALA A 48 12.68 3.48 -6.04
C ALA A 48 13.51 4.77 -6.04
N ILE A 49 12.91 5.91 -5.67
CA ILE A 49 13.61 7.19 -5.56
C ILE A 49 14.67 7.11 -4.46
N ASN A 50 14.34 6.56 -3.28
CA ASN A 50 15.29 6.44 -2.17
C ASN A 50 16.49 5.55 -2.53
N ILE A 51 16.25 4.42 -3.18
CA ILE A 51 17.31 3.52 -3.67
C ILE A 51 18.15 4.22 -4.76
N GLY A 52 17.53 4.87 -5.74
CA GLY A 52 18.27 5.52 -6.82
C GLY A 52 19.08 6.73 -6.36
N MET A 53 18.63 7.45 -5.33
CA MET A 53 19.45 8.46 -4.65
C MET A 53 20.67 7.82 -3.97
N ASN A 54 20.48 6.69 -3.27
CA ASN A 54 21.57 6.00 -2.57
C ASN A 54 22.61 5.35 -3.51
N ILE A 55 22.21 5.00 -4.74
CA ILE A 55 23.10 4.48 -5.78
C ILE A 55 23.70 5.64 -6.63
N GLY A 56 23.24 6.88 -6.45
CA GLY A 56 23.76 8.05 -7.16
C GLY A 56 23.19 8.27 -8.57
N ILE A 57 22.08 7.60 -8.90
CA ILE A 57 21.39 7.72 -10.19
C ILE A 57 20.44 8.92 -10.21
N MET A 58 19.84 9.26 -9.06
CA MET A 58 18.87 10.35 -8.90
C MET A 58 19.40 11.46 -7.98
N PRO A 59 18.99 12.72 -8.20
CA PRO A 59 19.36 13.82 -7.32
C PRO A 59 18.74 13.65 -5.93
N VAL A 60 19.45 14.08 -4.89
CA VAL A 60 19.02 13.93 -3.49
C VAL A 60 17.86 14.88 -3.19
N THR A 61 16.64 14.35 -3.13
CA THR A 61 15.39 15.09 -2.90
C THR A 61 14.93 15.11 -1.45
N GLY A 62 15.61 14.38 -0.55
CA GLY A 62 15.27 14.33 0.87
C GLY A 62 13.96 13.60 1.19
N ILE A 63 13.45 12.79 0.26
CA ILE A 63 12.18 12.06 0.45
C ILE A 63 12.38 10.94 1.49
N PRO A 64 11.52 10.88 2.53
CA PRO A 64 11.58 9.85 3.56
C PRO A 64 11.40 8.45 2.96
N LEU A 65 12.27 7.51 3.36
CA LEU A 65 12.04 6.10 3.08
C LEU A 65 10.78 5.64 3.83
N PRO A 66 9.84 4.95 3.16
CA PRO A 66 8.62 4.55 3.83
C PRO A 66 8.88 3.70 5.07
N PHE A 67 8.11 3.88 6.14
CA PHE A 67 8.21 3.17 7.42
C PHE A 67 9.52 3.32 8.21
N MET A 68 10.57 3.91 7.65
CA MET A 68 11.92 3.94 8.23
C MET A 68 12.45 5.35 8.51
N SER A 69 11.84 6.38 7.92
CA SER A 69 12.28 7.76 8.10
C SER A 69 11.65 8.43 9.34
N TYR A 70 12.41 9.29 10.00
CA TYR A 70 12.01 10.09 11.18
C TYR A 70 11.01 11.23 10.87
N GLY A 71 10.22 11.11 9.80
CA GLY A 71 9.14 12.05 9.48
C GLY A 71 7.83 11.59 10.11
N GLY A 72 7.50 12.10 11.30
CA GLY A 72 6.29 11.70 12.04
C GLY A 72 5.00 11.77 11.21
N SER A 73 4.82 12.84 10.44
CA SER A 73 3.64 13.02 9.56
C SER A 73 3.62 12.04 8.38
N HIS A 74 4.78 11.70 7.82
CA HIS A 74 4.89 10.75 6.72
C HIS A 74 4.54 9.34 7.19
N LEU A 75 5.07 8.95 8.35
CA LEU A 75 4.77 7.68 8.99
C LEU A 75 3.27 7.56 9.33
N LEU A 76 2.66 8.63 9.82
CA LEU A 76 1.22 8.70 10.09
C LEU A 76 0.40 8.50 8.80
N ALA A 77 0.78 9.18 7.71
CA ALA A 77 0.11 9.04 6.42
C ALA A 77 0.18 7.59 5.88
N GLU A 78 1.34 6.94 6.02
CA GLU A 78 1.53 5.55 5.61
C GLU A 78 0.68 4.58 6.40
N PHE A 79 0.65 4.71 7.73
CA PHE A 79 -0.18 3.86 8.57
C PHE A 79 -1.67 4.08 8.33
N VAL A 80 -2.11 5.31 8.08
CA VAL A 80 -3.49 5.60 7.70
C VAL A 80 -3.83 4.96 6.35
N ALA A 81 -2.95 5.08 5.34
CA ALA A 81 -3.14 4.46 4.04
C ALA A 81 -3.23 2.93 4.13
N LEU A 82 -2.33 2.29 4.88
CA LEU A 82 -2.38 0.85 5.15
C LEU A 82 -3.63 0.45 5.94
N GLY A 83 -4.00 1.23 6.95
CA GLY A 83 -5.20 1.02 7.76
C GLY A 83 -6.46 1.02 6.91
N MET A 84 -6.57 1.95 5.96
CA MET A 84 -7.67 1.97 4.99
C MET A 84 -7.68 0.73 4.10
N CYS A 85 -6.54 0.30 3.55
CA CYS A 85 -6.46 -0.91 2.74
C CYS A 85 -6.94 -2.16 3.50
N VAL A 86 -6.54 -2.28 4.78
CA VAL A 86 -6.97 -3.40 5.64
C VAL A 86 -8.44 -3.28 6.02
N ALA A 87 -8.93 -2.07 6.28
CA ALA A 87 -10.33 -1.82 6.58
C ALA A 87 -11.24 -2.23 5.42
N MET A 88 -10.94 -1.79 4.19
CA MET A 88 -11.69 -2.16 2.98
C MET A 88 -11.75 -3.69 2.81
N LYS A 89 -10.61 -4.37 2.94
CA LYS A 89 -10.56 -5.84 2.92
C LYS A 89 -11.43 -6.48 4.01
N ARG A 90 -11.53 -5.87 5.19
CA ARG A 90 -12.38 -6.36 6.28
C ARG A 90 -13.87 -6.15 5.97
N TYR A 91 -14.25 -4.99 5.41
CA TYR A 91 -15.63 -4.67 5.06
C TYR A 91 -16.15 -5.51 3.89
N ALA A 92 -15.29 -5.87 2.93
CA ALA A 92 -15.62 -6.83 1.87
C ALA A 92 -16.18 -8.16 2.42
N ARG A 93 -15.70 -8.61 3.59
CA ARG A 93 -16.20 -9.83 4.26
C ARG A 93 -17.47 -9.62 5.09
N GLY A 94 -17.90 -8.37 5.30
CA GLY A 94 -18.83 -7.98 6.36
C GLY A 94 -20.26 -7.63 5.96
N GLY A 95 -20.59 -7.30 4.71
CA GLY A 95 -22.01 -6.93 4.46
C GLY A 95 -22.46 -6.33 3.13
N HIS A 96 -21.75 -6.45 2.01
CA HIS A 96 -22.19 -5.77 0.77
C HIS A 96 -22.72 -6.65 -0.37
N LYS A 97 -22.72 -7.98 -0.22
CA LYS A 97 -23.31 -8.85 -1.27
C LYS A 97 -24.84 -8.80 -1.32
N TYR A 98 -25.51 -8.45 -0.22
CA TYR A 98 -26.98 -8.41 -0.16
C TYR A 98 -27.57 -7.10 -0.69
N GLN A 99 -26.93 -5.95 -0.45
CA GLN A 99 -27.52 -4.66 -0.85
C GLN A 99 -27.44 -4.43 -2.35
N VAL A 100 -26.31 -4.75 -2.99
CA VAL A 100 -26.19 -4.65 -4.45
C VAL A 100 -27.09 -5.68 -5.14
N GLN A 101 -27.21 -6.91 -4.60
CA GLN A 101 -28.13 -7.90 -5.17
C GLN A 101 -29.60 -7.48 -5.02
N ASN A 102 -30.01 -6.92 -3.87
CA ASN A 102 -31.38 -6.44 -3.66
C ASN A 102 -31.70 -5.19 -4.48
N GLU A 103 -30.73 -4.29 -4.69
CA GLU A 103 -30.87 -3.09 -5.52
C GLU A 103 -30.96 -3.45 -7.02
N PHE A 104 -30.22 -4.47 -7.48
CA PHE A 104 -30.34 -5.00 -8.85
C PHE A 104 -31.61 -5.82 -9.08
N LEU A 105 -32.15 -6.47 -8.05
CA LEU A 105 -33.38 -7.25 -8.13
C LEU A 105 -34.65 -6.41 -7.93
N GLY A 106 -34.52 -5.13 -7.58
CA GLY A 106 -35.66 -4.21 -7.39
C GLY A 106 -36.62 -4.64 -6.28
N LEU A 107 -36.11 -5.34 -5.27
CA LEU A 107 -36.92 -5.81 -4.15
C LEU A 107 -36.78 -4.84 -2.97
N GLU A 108 -37.70 -3.88 -2.90
CA GLU A 108 -38.09 -3.21 -1.66
C GLU A 108 -39.28 -3.94 -1.01
#